data_AF-A0A434SLU7-F1
#
_entry.id   AF-A0A434SLU7-F1
#
_cell.length_a   1.000
_cell.length_b   1.000
_cell.length_c   1.000
_cell.angle_alpha   90.00
_cell.angle_beta   90.00
_cell.angle_gamma   90.00
#
_symmetry.space_group_name_H-M   'P 1'
#
loop_
_entity.id
_entity.type
_entity.pdbx_description
1 polymer ?
#
loop_
_entity_poly.entity_id
_entity_poly.type
_entity_poly.pdbx_seq_one_letter_code
_entity_poly.pdbx_strand_id
1 'polypeptide(L)'
;MSGQYTAPPVRRLRVYAFDPQASTSAATAGVNVATIKIPWEQSWEEEIQPGPINDYLEVIDIDPVSGQFYEPVDLNHPYLLAQDGLAPSEGDPRFHQQMVFAVAMKTIRTFERALGRRVFWAPRRVPNGRKYEPVYKLRIYPHALREPNAYYSREKKALLFGYFQTSAHSAGAKWVFTALSHDIIVHEVTHAILDGLHRRFAEPTSVDSLAFHEAFADIVALFSHFSLEEAVSAQIAKDGGSLDNRSLLSGLARQFGEATGRDGALREAIDDHSGAAPVILRDDMTEPHERGAVLVAAVFDAFLSIYENRTADLLRIAGIRPG
;
A
#
# COMPACT_ATOMS: atom_id res chain seq x y z
N MET A 1 -41.11 16.10 7.70
CA MET A 1 -40.18 17.22 7.94
C MET A 1 -38.78 16.75 7.60
N SER A 2 -38.40 16.83 6.32
CA SER A 2 -37.08 16.38 5.85
C SER A 2 -36.13 17.57 5.83
N GLY A 3 -35.55 17.90 6.98
CA GLY A 3 -34.28 18.61 7.02
C GLY A 3 -33.20 17.66 6.50
N GLN A 4 -33.15 17.48 5.19
CA GLN A 4 -32.27 16.53 4.52
C GLN A 4 -30.88 17.13 4.45
N TYR A 5 -30.05 16.81 5.45
CA TYR A 5 -28.62 17.02 5.34
C TYR A 5 -28.10 16.27 4.10
N THR A 6 -27.39 16.95 3.22
CA THR A 6 -26.73 16.32 2.08
C THR A 6 -25.66 15.37 2.60
N ALA A 7 -25.63 14.14 2.08
CA ALA A 7 -24.54 13.22 2.39
C ALA A 7 -23.19 13.87 2.01
N PRO A 8 -22.14 13.73 2.82
CA PRO A 8 -20.81 14.22 2.45
C PRO A 8 -20.39 13.57 1.13
N PRO A 9 -19.53 14.18 0.31
CA PRO A 9 -19.16 13.62 -1.00
C PRO A 9 -18.34 12.32 -0.90
N VAL A 10 -17.73 12.08 0.26
CA VAL A 10 -16.84 10.94 0.50
C VAL A 10 -17.03 10.39 1.92
N ARG A 11 -16.81 9.09 2.07
CA ARG A 11 -16.50 8.42 3.33
C ARG A 11 -15.02 8.63 3.66
N ARG A 12 -14.72 9.01 4.90
CA ARG A 12 -13.37 9.26 5.37
C ARG A 12 -12.95 8.14 6.31
N LEU A 13 -11.77 7.55 6.10
CA LEU A 13 -11.27 6.43 6.88
C LEU A 13 -9.81 6.69 7.28
N ARG A 14 -9.53 6.63 8.57
CA ARG A 14 -8.17 6.71 9.10
C ARG A 14 -7.42 5.42 8.80
N VAL A 15 -6.16 5.57 8.42
CA VAL A 15 -5.22 4.50 8.11
C VAL A 15 -3.87 4.80 8.72
N TYR A 16 -3.01 3.79 8.83
CA TYR A 16 -1.59 4.05 9.06
C TYR A 16 -1.00 4.63 7.78
N ALA A 17 -0.29 5.76 7.91
CA ALA A 17 0.43 6.38 6.82
C ALA A 17 1.74 5.62 6.54
N PHE A 18 2.40 5.15 7.60
CA PHE A 18 3.65 4.40 7.55
C PHE A 18 3.52 3.14 8.41
N ASP A 19 4.48 2.22 8.31
CA ASP A 19 4.46 1.02 9.14
C ASP A 19 4.44 1.39 10.64
N PRO A 20 3.48 0.85 11.44
CA PRO A 20 3.44 1.10 12.88
C PRO A 20 4.71 0.65 13.61
N GLN A 21 5.47 -0.32 13.09
CA GLN A 21 6.75 -0.74 13.66
C GLN A 21 7.86 0.30 13.48
N ALA A 22 7.84 1.03 12.36
CA ALA A 22 8.84 2.07 12.07
C ALA A 22 8.55 3.41 12.79
N SER A 23 7.42 3.50 13.50
CA SER A 23 6.94 4.72 14.17
C SER A 23 7.24 4.77 15.67
N THR A 24 8.25 4.02 16.14
CA THR A 24 8.66 3.96 17.55
C THR A 24 9.43 5.18 18.06
N SER A 25 9.76 6.15 17.19
CA SER A 25 10.39 7.41 17.58
C SER A 25 9.34 8.50 17.82
N ALA A 26 9.48 9.25 18.92
CA ALA A 26 8.59 10.37 19.27
C ALA A 26 8.47 11.45 18.16
N ALA A 27 9.44 11.50 17.23
CA ALA A 27 9.43 12.41 16.08
C ALA A 27 8.50 11.96 14.93
N THR A 28 8.20 10.67 14.80
CA THR A 28 7.32 10.11 13.76
C THR A 28 5.90 9.83 14.26
N ALA A 29 5.68 9.80 15.58
CA ALA A 29 4.38 9.58 16.21
C ALA A 29 3.29 10.60 15.81
N GLY A 30 3.67 11.83 15.43
CA GLY A 30 2.72 12.88 15.01
C GLY A 30 2.17 12.74 13.59
N VAL A 31 2.75 11.86 12.75
CA VAL A 31 2.47 11.79 11.29
C VAL A 31 2.11 10.37 10.85
N ASN A 32 1.91 9.43 11.78
CA ASN A 32 1.66 8.03 11.40
C ASN A 32 0.19 7.75 10.98
N VAL A 33 -0.68 8.75 11.00
CA VAL A 33 -2.10 8.58 10.66
C VAL A 33 -2.42 9.46 9.46
N ALA A 34 -3.01 8.84 8.44
CA ALA A 34 -3.55 9.55 7.28
C ALA A 34 -5.05 9.25 7.14
N THR A 35 -5.76 10.10 6.38
CA THR A 35 -7.17 9.89 6.08
C THR A 35 -7.36 9.58 4.60
N ILE A 36 -7.86 8.39 4.30
CA ILE A 36 -8.28 8.02 2.95
C ILE A 36 -9.73 8.47 2.73
N LYS A 37 -9.96 9.16 1.61
CA LYS A 37 -11.27 9.63 1.15
C LYS A 37 -11.78 8.66 0.08
N ILE A 38 -12.87 7.96 0.36
CA ILE A 38 -13.53 7.02 -0.57
C ILE A 38 -14.87 7.61 -1.00
N PRO A 39 -15.13 7.85 -2.29
CA PRO A 39 -16.44 8.27 -2.76
C PRO A 39 -17.53 7.29 -2.32
N TRP A 40 -18.72 7.81 -2.05
CA TRP A 40 -19.88 6.93 -1.84
C TRP A 40 -20.18 6.14 -3.10
N GLU A 41 -20.82 5.00 -2.86
CA GLU A 41 -21.25 4.08 -3.89
C GLU A 41 -22.21 4.80 -4.84
N GLN A 42 -21.98 4.66 -6.15
CA GLN A 42 -22.88 5.20 -7.17
C GLN A 42 -24.20 4.43 -7.18
N SER A 43 -25.25 4.98 -7.81
CA SER A 43 -26.58 4.35 -7.81
C SER A 43 -26.66 2.95 -8.44
N TRP A 44 -25.60 2.51 -9.11
CA TRP A 44 -25.45 1.20 -9.74
C TRP A 44 -24.41 0.30 -9.05
N GLU A 45 -23.73 0.80 -8.01
CA GLU A 45 -22.79 0.03 -7.18
C GLU A 45 -23.53 -0.51 -5.94
N GLU A 46 -23.10 -1.65 -5.43
CA GLU A 46 -23.64 -2.20 -4.18
C GLU A 46 -23.22 -1.34 -2.98
N GLU A 47 -24.16 -1.04 -2.07
CA GLU A 47 -23.83 -0.39 -0.79
C GLU A 47 -22.84 -1.25 0.01
N ILE A 48 -21.85 -0.59 0.65
CA ILE A 48 -20.87 -1.30 1.48
C ILE A 48 -21.57 -2.05 2.62
N GLN A 49 -21.28 -3.35 2.71
CA GLN A 49 -21.75 -4.21 3.81
C GLN A 49 -20.64 -4.42 4.86
N PRO A 50 -20.97 -4.81 6.11
CA PRO A 50 -19.98 -5.13 7.14
C PRO A 50 -18.98 -6.22 6.71
N GLY A 51 -17.73 -6.13 7.19
CA GLY A 51 -16.63 -6.97 6.70
C GLY A 51 -16.17 -6.47 5.33
N PRO A 52 -15.84 -5.18 5.26
CA PRO A 52 -16.26 -4.26 4.22
C PRO A 52 -16.30 -4.90 2.83
N ILE A 53 -17.52 -5.09 2.33
CA ILE A 53 -17.80 -5.74 1.05
C ILE A 53 -18.40 -4.71 0.09
N ASN A 54 -17.88 -4.62 -1.13
CA ASN A 54 -18.48 -3.85 -2.22
C ASN A 54 -18.33 -4.59 -3.55
N ASP A 55 -18.55 -3.90 -4.67
CA ASP A 55 -18.37 -4.44 -6.03
C ASP A 55 -16.98 -5.04 -6.31
N TYR A 56 -15.94 -4.59 -5.61
CA TYR A 56 -14.55 -4.91 -5.92
C TYR A 56 -13.91 -5.84 -4.91
N LEU A 57 -14.24 -5.68 -3.62
CA LEU A 57 -13.53 -6.29 -2.50
C LEU A 57 -14.49 -7.00 -1.55
N GLU A 58 -13.98 -8.04 -0.91
CA GLU A 58 -14.63 -8.77 0.17
C GLU A 58 -13.57 -9.02 1.26
N VAL A 59 -13.69 -8.36 2.41
CA VAL A 59 -12.75 -8.53 3.52
C VAL A 59 -13.25 -9.62 4.46
N ILE A 60 -12.51 -10.73 4.55
CA ILE A 60 -12.86 -11.89 5.36
C ILE A 60 -11.77 -12.11 6.39
N ASP A 61 -12.07 -11.77 7.64
CA ASP A 61 -11.08 -11.79 8.71
C ASP A 61 -11.18 -13.05 9.56
N ILE A 62 -10.55 -14.11 9.05
CA ILE A 62 -10.46 -15.41 9.69
C ILE A 62 -8.99 -15.70 9.94
N ASP A 63 -8.65 -15.97 11.19
CA ASP A 63 -7.33 -16.47 11.58
C ASP A 63 -7.37 -18.00 11.65
N PRO A 64 -6.83 -18.71 10.65
CA PRO A 64 -6.84 -20.17 10.65
C PRO A 64 -5.94 -20.76 11.74
N VAL A 65 -4.99 -20.00 12.28
CA VAL A 65 -4.06 -20.48 13.32
C VAL A 65 -4.74 -20.50 14.69
N SER A 66 -5.53 -19.47 15.01
CA SER A 66 -6.33 -19.44 16.23
C SER A 66 -7.74 -20.01 16.08
N GLY A 67 -8.20 -20.23 14.85
CA GLY A 67 -9.57 -20.66 14.54
C GLY A 67 -10.62 -19.58 14.79
N GLN A 68 -10.21 -18.31 14.89
CA GLN A 68 -11.10 -17.19 15.18
C GLN A 68 -11.63 -16.55 13.91
N PHE A 69 -12.92 -16.17 13.96
CA PHE A 69 -13.55 -15.29 12.99
C PHE A 69 -13.75 -13.94 13.69
N TYR A 70 -13.04 -12.90 13.24
CA TYR A 70 -13.11 -11.59 13.86
C TYR A 70 -14.40 -10.85 13.48
N GLU A 71 -14.88 -10.01 14.37
CA GLU A 71 -16.11 -9.22 14.14
C GLU A 71 -15.95 -8.36 12.88
N PRO A 72 -16.89 -8.44 11.91
CA PRO A 72 -16.82 -7.62 10.70
C PRO A 72 -17.05 -6.13 11.02
N VAL A 73 -16.14 -5.25 10.57
CA VAL A 73 -16.33 -3.80 10.75
C VAL A 73 -17.44 -3.28 9.82
N ASP A 74 -18.37 -2.51 10.37
CA ASP A 74 -19.40 -1.78 9.61
C ASP A 74 -18.97 -0.33 9.37
N LEU A 75 -18.39 -0.06 8.19
CA LEU A 75 -17.93 1.27 7.80
C LEU A 75 -19.06 2.29 7.59
N ASN A 76 -20.33 1.86 7.58
CA ASN A 76 -21.51 2.72 7.51
C ASN A 76 -22.12 3.00 8.88
N HIS A 77 -21.57 2.43 9.96
CA HIS A 77 -22.05 2.69 11.30
C HIS A 77 -21.97 4.21 11.63
N PRO A 78 -23.05 4.86 12.10
CA PRO A 78 -23.08 6.31 12.32
C PRO A 78 -21.94 6.83 13.20
N TYR A 79 -21.55 6.08 14.23
CA TYR A 79 -20.44 6.45 15.12
C TYR A 79 -19.08 6.37 14.45
N LEU A 80 -18.88 5.50 13.45
CA LEU A 80 -17.63 5.45 12.68
C LEU A 80 -17.60 6.55 11.63
N LEU A 81 -18.72 6.80 10.95
CA LEU A 81 -18.84 7.91 9.99
C LEU A 81 -18.55 9.28 10.65
N ALA A 82 -18.95 9.46 11.90
CA ALA A 82 -18.68 10.67 12.67
C ALA A 82 -17.20 10.83 13.12
N GLN A 83 -16.38 9.79 12.98
CA GLN A 83 -15.01 9.72 13.53
C GLN A 83 -13.93 9.45 12.47
N ASP A 84 -14.26 9.60 11.19
CA ASP A 84 -13.38 9.20 10.08
C ASP A 84 -12.94 7.72 10.23
N GLY A 85 -13.87 6.84 10.60
CA GLY A 85 -13.61 5.42 10.86
C GLY A 85 -13.02 5.12 12.24
N LEU A 86 -12.56 3.89 12.42
CA LEU A 86 -11.84 3.43 13.62
C LEU A 86 -10.51 4.15 13.78
N ALA A 87 -10.11 4.38 15.03
CA ALA A 87 -8.78 4.89 15.33
C ALA A 87 -7.72 3.80 15.03
N PRO A 88 -6.53 4.19 14.52
CA PRO A 88 -5.46 3.23 14.27
C PRO A 88 -5.08 2.43 15.51
N SER A 89 -5.06 1.11 15.35
CA SER A 89 -4.85 0.16 16.43
C SER A 89 -4.18 -1.11 15.90
N GLU A 90 -3.07 -1.51 16.52
CA GLU A 90 -2.46 -2.81 16.27
C GLU A 90 -3.27 -3.95 16.90
N GLY A 91 -4.05 -3.68 17.96
CA GLY A 91 -4.74 -4.68 18.76
C GLY A 91 -6.23 -4.89 18.44
N ASP A 92 -6.83 -4.06 17.59
CA ASP A 92 -8.23 -4.20 17.16
C ASP A 92 -8.30 -4.74 15.72
N PRO A 93 -8.65 -6.02 15.49
CA PRO A 93 -8.75 -6.62 14.15
C PRO A 93 -9.70 -5.87 13.20
N ARG A 94 -10.72 -5.19 13.74
CA ARG A 94 -11.64 -4.37 12.93
C ARG A 94 -10.92 -3.19 12.27
N PHE A 95 -9.89 -2.65 12.91
CA PHE A 95 -9.05 -1.62 12.29
C PHE A 95 -8.22 -2.22 11.15
N HIS A 96 -7.74 -3.46 11.27
CA HIS A 96 -7.00 -4.13 10.19
C HIS A 96 -7.89 -4.32 8.95
N GLN A 97 -9.16 -4.68 9.15
CA GLN A 97 -10.16 -4.74 8.08
C GLN A 97 -10.38 -3.37 7.41
N GLN A 98 -10.50 -2.31 8.21
CA GLN A 98 -10.60 -0.93 7.69
C GLN A 98 -9.35 -0.54 6.90
N MET A 99 -8.17 -0.85 7.43
CA MET A 99 -6.87 -0.54 6.83
C MET A 99 -6.75 -1.17 5.44
N VAL A 100 -6.87 -2.50 5.34
CA VAL A 100 -6.73 -3.19 4.05
C VAL A 100 -7.78 -2.76 3.04
N PHE A 101 -9.03 -2.53 3.49
CA PHE A 101 -10.09 -2.09 2.60
C PHE A 101 -9.84 -0.69 2.06
N ALA A 102 -9.51 0.26 2.94
CA ALA A 102 -9.35 1.66 2.56
C ALA A 102 -8.17 1.85 1.61
N VAL A 103 -7.03 1.23 1.93
CA VAL A 103 -5.83 1.29 1.09
C VAL A 103 -6.07 0.60 -0.25
N ALA A 104 -6.66 -0.61 -0.26
CA ALA A 104 -6.98 -1.30 -1.51
C ALA A 104 -7.95 -0.52 -2.40
N MET A 105 -9.01 0.06 -1.84
CA MET A 105 -9.95 0.89 -2.61
C MET A 105 -9.28 2.14 -3.17
N LYS A 106 -8.40 2.80 -2.41
CA LYS A 106 -7.64 3.95 -2.91
C LYS A 106 -6.75 3.55 -4.08
N THR A 107 -6.05 2.42 -3.98
CA THR A 107 -5.23 1.87 -5.07
C THR A 107 -6.07 1.58 -6.31
N ILE A 108 -7.19 0.86 -6.15
CA ILE A 108 -8.11 0.56 -7.27
C ILE A 108 -8.55 1.84 -7.97
N ARG A 109 -9.06 2.84 -7.23
CA ARG A 109 -9.53 4.10 -7.83
C ARG A 109 -8.39 4.88 -8.51
N THR A 110 -7.17 4.77 -8.02
CA THR A 110 -5.98 5.37 -8.65
C THR A 110 -5.70 4.72 -10.01
N PHE A 111 -5.76 3.39 -10.10
CA PHE A 111 -5.67 2.67 -11.37
C PHE A 111 -6.83 3.00 -12.31
N GLU A 112 -8.06 3.04 -11.82
CA GLU A 112 -9.23 3.37 -12.66
C GLU A 112 -9.13 4.77 -13.25
N ARG A 113 -8.66 5.74 -12.47
CA ARG A 113 -8.39 7.09 -12.93
C ARG A 113 -7.30 7.12 -14.02
N ALA A 114 -6.22 6.36 -13.84
CA ALA A 114 -5.12 6.30 -14.79
C ALA A 114 -5.50 5.54 -16.09
N LEU A 115 -6.28 4.46 -15.97
CA LEU A 115 -6.70 3.62 -17.10
C LEU A 115 -7.94 4.14 -17.82
N GLY A 116 -8.72 5.03 -17.18
CA GLY A 116 -9.98 5.55 -17.71
C GLY A 116 -11.11 4.51 -17.77
N ARG A 117 -11.00 3.42 -17.02
CA ARG A 117 -11.98 2.30 -17.00
C ARG A 117 -11.94 1.54 -15.69
N ARG A 118 -12.99 0.72 -15.45
CA ARG A 118 -13.04 -0.17 -14.28
C ARG A 118 -11.90 -1.20 -14.28
N VAL A 119 -11.40 -1.50 -13.09
CA VAL A 119 -10.54 -2.67 -12.85
C VAL A 119 -11.40 -3.93 -12.89
N PHE A 120 -10.86 -4.98 -13.50
CA PHE A 120 -11.44 -6.33 -13.49
C PHE A 120 -10.43 -7.29 -12.89
N TRP A 121 -10.90 -8.27 -12.12
CA TRP A 121 -10.04 -9.30 -11.57
C TRP A 121 -9.82 -10.43 -12.56
N ALA A 122 -8.65 -11.08 -12.45
CA ALA A 122 -8.34 -12.24 -13.25
C ALA A 122 -9.38 -13.34 -13.01
N PRO A 123 -9.91 -13.97 -14.08
CA PRO A 123 -10.90 -15.02 -13.91
C PRO A 123 -10.27 -16.25 -13.24
N ARG A 124 -11.09 -16.99 -12.50
CA ARG A 124 -10.68 -18.23 -11.83
C ARG A 124 -10.86 -19.40 -12.80
N ARG A 125 -9.87 -20.31 -12.83
CA ARG A 125 -10.00 -21.57 -13.57
C ARG A 125 -10.77 -22.57 -12.72
N VAL A 126 -11.81 -23.18 -13.30
CA VAL A 126 -12.62 -24.18 -12.59
C VAL A 126 -11.80 -25.48 -12.42
N PRO A 127 -11.66 -26.03 -11.21
CA PRO A 127 -11.06 -27.34 -10.99
C PRO A 127 -11.84 -28.37 -11.80
N ASN A 128 -11.17 -29.10 -12.70
CA ASN A 128 -11.74 -30.09 -13.64
C ASN A 128 -12.38 -29.53 -14.94
N GLY A 129 -12.25 -28.23 -15.21
CA GLY A 129 -12.73 -27.60 -16.45
C GLY A 129 -11.62 -27.03 -17.34
N ARG A 130 -11.95 -26.84 -18.63
CA ARG A 130 -11.27 -25.87 -19.52
C ARG A 130 -11.90 -24.47 -19.46
N LYS A 131 -12.92 -24.28 -18.61
CA LYS A 131 -13.68 -23.02 -18.49
C LYS A 131 -13.09 -22.12 -17.40
N TYR A 132 -13.29 -20.82 -17.59
CA TYR A 132 -12.93 -19.76 -16.68
C TYR A 132 -14.21 -19.10 -16.16
N GLU A 133 -14.23 -18.80 -14.88
CA GLU A 133 -15.33 -18.08 -14.22
C GLU A 133 -14.89 -16.67 -13.87
N PRO A 134 -15.76 -15.66 -14.07
CA PRO A 134 -15.46 -14.29 -13.69
C PRO A 134 -15.32 -14.19 -12.17
N VAL A 135 -14.35 -13.37 -11.73
CA VAL A 135 -14.19 -13.00 -10.34
C VAL A 135 -14.59 -11.54 -10.22
N TYR A 136 -15.66 -11.30 -9.47
CA TYR A 136 -16.19 -9.95 -9.28
C TYR A 136 -15.54 -9.25 -8.09
N LYS A 137 -15.28 -9.99 -7.01
CA LYS A 137 -14.70 -9.47 -5.77
C LYS A 137 -13.38 -10.15 -5.45
N LEU A 138 -12.33 -9.38 -5.24
CA LEU A 138 -11.06 -9.85 -4.71
C LEU A 138 -11.20 -10.04 -3.19
N ARG A 139 -10.85 -11.22 -2.70
CA ARG A 139 -10.90 -11.50 -1.27
C ARG A 139 -9.66 -10.98 -0.57
N ILE A 140 -9.83 -10.43 0.61
CA ILE A 140 -8.72 -9.97 1.44
C ILE A 140 -8.82 -10.63 2.81
N TYR A 141 -7.72 -11.25 3.25
CA TYR A 141 -7.60 -11.92 4.54
C TYR A 141 -6.51 -11.23 5.38
N PRO A 142 -6.89 -10.32 6.31
CA PRO A 142 -5.93 -9.60 7.15
C PRO A 142 -5.05 -10.50 8.04
N HIS A 143 -5.61 -11.63 8.51
CA HIS A 143 -4.92 -12.58 9.40
C HIS A 143 -4.81 -13.98 8.77
N ALA A 144 -4.34 -14.06 7.53
CA ALA A 144 -4.36 -15.29 6.75
C ALA A 144 -3.35 -16.35 7.20
N LEU A 145 -2.21 -15.94 7.75
CA LEU A 145 -1.09 -16.83 8.09
C LEU A 145 -0.23 -16.26 9.22
N ARG A 146 0.44 -17.13 9.98
CA ARG A 146 1.36 -16.72 11.05
C ARG A 146 2.82 -16.80 10.59
N GLU A 147 3.16 -15.98 9.60
CA GLU A 147 4.50 -15.92 8.99
C GLU A 147 4.84 -14.45 8.65
N PRO A 148 6.13 -14.08 8.56
CA PRO A 148 6.58 -12.75 8.12
C PRO A 148 6.45 -12.58 6.62
N ASN A 149 5.23 -12.72 6.09
CA ASN A 149 4.96 -12.64 4.66
C ASN A 149 3.55 -12.11 4.37
N ALA A 150 3.37 -11.53 3.20
CA ALA A 150 2.07 -11.25 2.59
C ALA A 150 2.18 -11.49 1.09
N TYR A 151 1.09 -11.92 0.46
CA TYR A 151 1.11 -12.16 -0.99
C TYR A 151 -0.30 -12.20 -1.61
N TYR A 152 -0.37 -11.82 -2.88
CA TYR A 152 -1.49 -12.11 -3.76
C TYR A 152 -1.44 -13.56 -4.26
N SER A 153 -2.43 -14.36 -3.87
CA SER A 153 -2.62 -15.71 -4.39
C SER A 153 -3.42 -15.70 -5.70
N ARG A 154 -2.74 -15.97 -6.82
CA ARG A 154 -3.37 -16.13 -8.15
C ARG A 154 -4.38 -17.27 -8.21
N GLU A 155 -4.16 -18.34 -7.44
CA GLU A 155 -5.06 -19.49 -7.39
C GLU A 155 -6.35 -19.15 -6.65
N LYS A 156 -6.22 -18.58 -5.46
CA LYS A 156 -7.37 -18.22 -4.61
C LYS A 156 -8.06 -16.94 -5.10
N LYS A 157 -7.36 -16.10 -5.88
CA LYS A 157 -7.76 -14.72 -6.21
C LYS A 157 -8.02 -13.94 -4.93
N ALA A 158 -6.99 -13.90 -4.09
CA ALA A 158 -7.08 -13.34 -2.76
C ALA A 158 -5.75 -12.74 -2.30
N LEU A 159 -5.82 -11.68 -1.51
CA LEU A 159 -4.68 -11.15 -0.75
C LEU A 159 -4.62 -11.84 0.60
N LEU A 160 -3.44 -12.35 0.95
CA LEU A 160 -3.19 -13.09 2.18
C LEU A 160 -2.12 -12.34 2.97
N PHE A 161 -2.50 -11.78 4.11
CA PHE A 161 -1.59 -11.05 4.98
C PHE A 161 -1.20 -11.91 6.17
N GLY A 162 0.11 -11.92 6.47
CA GLY A 162 0.67 -12.62 7.60
C GLY A 162 0.92 -11.74 8.81
N TYR A 163 1.10 -12.40 9.95
CA TYR A 163 1.50 -11.77 11.20
C TYR A 163 2.52 -12.63 11.95
N PHE A 164 3.45 -11.98 12.65
CA PHE A 164 4.58 -12.66 13.30
C PHE A 164 5.08 -11.88 14.51
N GLN A 165 5.91 -12.52 15.34
CA GLN A 165 6.54 -11.88 16.49
C GLN A 165 7.97 -11.46 16.16
N THR A 166 8.37 -10.26 16.56
CA THR A 166 9.78 -9.85 16.52
C THR A 166 10.58 -10.58 17.59
N SER A 167 11.79 -11.04 17.24
CA SER A 167 12.74 -11.65 18.19
C SER A 167 13.40 -10.56 19.03
N ALA A 168 12.98 -10.45 20.29
CA ALA A 168 13.43 -9.38 21.19
C ALA A 168 14.90 -9.54 21.59
N HIS A 169 15.72 -8.49 21.37
CA HIS A 169 16.97 -8.29 22.11
C HIS A 169 16.85 -7.27 23.25
N SER A 170 15.70 -6.59 23.43
CA SER A 170 15.55 -5.62 24.56
C SER A 170 14.14 -5.13 24.91
N ALA A 171 13.09 -5.34 24.10
CA ALA A 171 11.77 -4.68 24.32
C ALA A 171 10.54 -5.60 24.46
N GLY A 172 10.73 -6.91 24.60
CA GLY A 172 9.63 -7.89 24.60
C GLY A 172 9.13 -8.22 23.18
N ALA A 173 8.55 -9.42 23.02
CA ALA A 173 8.04 -9.87 21.72
C ALA A 173 6.82 -9.03 21.32
N LYS A 174 6.91 -8.27 20.23
CA LYS A 174 5.80 -7.48 19.67
C LYS A 174 5.25 -8.19 18.43
N TRP A 175 3.92 -8.21 18.30
CA TRP A 175 3.28 -8.69 17.09
C TRP A 175 3.38 -7.65 15.97
N VAL A 176 3.72 -8.12 14.79
CA VAL A 176 3.76 -7.36 13.54
C VAL A 176 2.69 -7.92 12.63
N PHE A 177 1.92 -7.04 12.01
CA PHE A 177 0.83 -7.40 11.11
C PHE A 177 1.08 -6.75 9.76
N THR A 178 1.31 -7.54 8.72
CA THR A 178 1.53 -7.03 7.36
C THR A 178 0.30 -6.33 6.81
N ALA A 179 -0.91 -6.69 7.29
CA ALA A 179 -2.18 -6.01 7.00
C ALA A 179 -2.26 -4.56 7.54
N LEU A 180 -1.27 -4.11 8.33
CA LEU A 180 -1.17 -2.73 8.81
C LEU A 180 -0.13 -1.91 8.03
N SER A 181 0.61 -2.52 7.11
CA SER A 181 1.54 -1.80 6.25
C SER A 181 0.85 -1.30 5.00
N HIS A 182 0.80 0.02 4.83
CA HIS A 182 0.26 0.66 3.64
C HIS A 182 0.93 0.11 2.37
N ASP A 183 2.27 0.01 2.38
CA ASP A 183 3.07 -0.41 1.24
C ASP A 183 2.80 -1.84 0.80
N ILE A 184 2.78 -2.77 1.76
CA ILE A 184 2.51 -4.16 1.46
C ILE A 184 1.11 -4.28 0.85
N ILE A 185 0.11 -3.58 1.39
CA ILE A 185 -1.24 -3.62 0.83
C ILE A 185 -1.25 -3.09 -0.60
N VAL A 186 -0.62 -1.95 -0.87
CA VAL A 186 -0.57 -1.37 -2.23
C VAL A 186 0.16 -2.28 -3.20
N HIS A 187 1.30 -2.86 -2.79
CA HIS A 187 2.10 -3.79 -3.57
C HIS A 187 1.27 -5.02 -3.97
N GLU A 188 0.62 -5.68 -3.01
CA GLU A 188 -0.16 -6.89 -3.28
C GLU A 188 -1.44 -6.64 -4.07
N VAL A 189 -2.12 -5.50 -3.82
CA VAL A 189 -3.27 -5.07 -4.65
C VAL A 189 -2.81 -4.81 -6.08
N THR A 190 -1.62 -4.25 -6.28
CA THR A 190 -1.06 -4.00 -7.61
C THR A 190 -0.83 -5.31 -8.37
N HIS A 191 -0.32 -6.35 -7.72
CA HIS A 191 -0.23 -7.68 -8.33
C HIS A 191 -1.60 -8.23 -8.75
N ALA A 192 -2.62 -8.07 -7.92
CA ALA A 192 -3.98 -8.50 -8.25
C ALA A 192 -4.56 -7.74 -9.46
N ILE A 193 -4.33 -6.43 -9.53
CA ILE A 193 -4.74 -5.59 -10.67
C ILE A 193 -4.01 -6.02 -11.95
N LEU A 194 -2.68 -6.18 -11.91
CA LEU A 194 -1.88 -6.59 -13.06
C LEU A 194 -2.31 -7.95 -13.62
N ASP A 195 -2.60 -8.92 -12.74
CA ASP A 195 -3.12 -10.23 -13.13
C ASP A 195 -4.46 -10.10 -13.88
N GLY A 196 -5.30 -9.16 -13.45
CA GLY A 196 -6.59 -8.85 -14.09
C GLY A 196 -6.48 -8.08 -15.42
N LEU A 197 -5.47 -7.23 -15.59
CA LEU A 197 -5.27 -6.45 -16.83
C LEU A 197 -4.94 -7.34 -18.02
N HIS A 198 -4.02 -8.28 -17.84
CA HIS A 198 -3.70 -9.24 -18.88
C HIS A 198 -3.04 -10.49 -18.30
N ARG A 199 -3.70 -11.64 -18.46
CA ARG A 199 -3.29 -12.92 -17.87
C ARG A 199 -1.83 -13.30 -18.15
N ARG A 200 -1.29 -12.97 -19.34
CA ARG A 200 0.10 -13.33 -19.69
C ARG A 200 1.16 -12.42 -19.09
N PHE A 201 0.80 -11.28 -18.48
CA PHE A 201 1.78 -10.50 -17.72
C PHE A 201 2.29 -11.32 -16.52
N ALA A 202 1.48 -12.23 -16.01
CA ALA A 202 1.88 -13.23 -15.03
C ALA A 202 2.97 -14.21 -15.45
N GLU A 203 3.15 -14.41 -16.76
CA GLU A 203 3.97 -15.50 -17.26
C GLU A 203 5.45 -15.10 -17.18
N PRO A 204 6.30 -15.88 -16.49
CA PRO A 204 7.72 -15.59 -16.39
C PRO A 204 8.39 -15.90 -17.73
N THR A 205 8.31 -14.96 -18.67
CA THR A 205 8.93 -15.08 -20.00
C THR A 205 10.44 -14.85 -19.96
N SER A 206 10.93 -14.17 -18.93
CA SER A 206 12.35 -13.90 -18.66
C SER A 206 12.54 -13.47 -17.20
N VAL A 207 13.80 -13.42 -16.74
CA VAL A 207 14.16 -12.84 -15.44
C VAL A 207 13.75 -11.37 -15.33
N ASP A 208 13.82 -10.62 -16.44
CA ASP A 208 13.40 -9.21 -16.49
C ASP A 208 11.88 -9.04 -16.36
N SER A 209 11.09 -9.99 -16.87
CA SER A 209 9.62 -9.94 -16.75
C SER A 209 9.21 -9.99 -15.27
N LEU A 210 9.79 -10.94 -14.51
CA LEU A 210 9.53 -11.03 -13.07
C LEU A 210 10.03 -9.79 -12.33
N ALA A 211 11.23 -9.31 -12.64
CA ALA A 211 11.78 -8.11 -12.03
C ALA A 211 10.94 -6.86 -12.30
N PHE A 212 10.41 -6.71 -13.52
CA PHE A 212 9.50 -5.64 -13.88
C PHE A 212 8.21 -5.69 -13.07
N HIS A 213 7.66 -6.89 -12.85
CA HIS A 213 6.44 -7.07 -12.06
C HIS A 213 6.60 -6.62 -10.61
N GLU A 214 7.72 -6.96 -9.99
CA GLU A 214 8.06 -6.52 -8.64
C GLU A 214 8.32 -5.01 -8.60
N ALA A 215 9.18 -4.52 -9.48
CA ALA A 215 9.51 -3.10 -9.57
C ALA A 215 8.26 -2.23 -9.78
N PHE A 216 7.31 -2.68 -10.60
CA PHE A 216 6.08 -1.94 -10.84
C PHE A 216 5.22 -1.85 -9.57
N ALA A 217 5.07 -2.95 -8.84
CA ALA A 217 4.34 -2.95 -7.57
C ALA A 217 5.03 -2.08 -6.51
N ASP A 218 6.36 -2.11 -6.44
CA ASP A 218 7.17 -1.27 -5.55
C ASP A 218 7.04 0.22 -5.92
N ILE A 219 7.10 0.59 -7.20
CA ILE A 219 6.88 1.96 -7.66
C ILE A 219 5.48 2.44 -7.24
N VAL A 220 4.44 1.65 -7.49
CA VAL A 220 3.08 2.06 -7.13
C VAL A 220 2.95 2.25 -5.61
N ALA A 221 3.53 1.36 -4.82
CA ALA A 221 3.50 1.45 -3.36
C ALA A 221 4.30 2.66 -2.83
N LEU A 222 5.54 2.87 -3.28
CA LEU A 222 6.32 4.05 -2.90
C LEU A 222 5.62 5.36 -3.28
N PHE A 223 5.16 5.48 -4.52
CA PHE A 223 4.53 6.71 -5.00
C PHE A 223 3.15 6.95 -4.38
N SER A 224 2.48 5.90 -3.87
CA SER A 224 1.19 6.04 -3.20
C SER A 224 1.28 6.91 -1.94
N HIS A 225 2.43 6.99 -1.28
CA HIS A 225 2.64 7.89 -0.14
C HIS A 225 2.52 9.37 -0.49
N PHE A 226 2.91 9.78 -1.70
CA PHE A 226 2.73 11.16 -2.16
C PHE A 226 1.26 11.54 -2.35
N SER A 227 0.34 10.57 -2.27
CA SER A 227 -1.10 10.81 -2.25
C SER A 227 -1.69 10.88 -0.84
N LEU A 228 -0.88 10.77 0.22
CA LEU A 228 -1.30 10.94 1.61
C LEU A 228 -1.01 12.39 2.04
N GLU A 229 -2.05 13.21 2.06
CA GLU A 229 -1.96 14.66 2.32
C GLU A 229 -1.25 14.96 3.64
N GLU A 230 -1.56 14.21 4.70
CA GLU A 230 -0.98 14.38 6.03
C GLU A 230 0.52 14.07 6.06
N ALA A 231 0.94 12.96 5.43
CA ALA A 231 2.34 12.56 5.34
C ALA A 231 3.17 13.58 4.55
N VAL A 232 2.68 14.00 3.38
CA VAL A 232 3.36 14.99 2.53
C VAL A 232 3.44 16.35 3.21
N SER A 233 2.33 16.82 3.81
CA SER A 233 2.29 18.13 4.46
C SER A 233 3.24 18.20 5.65
N ALA A 234 3.26 17.15 6.47
CA ALA A 234 4.15 17.08 7.62
C ALA A 234 5.63 17.06 7.19
N GLN A 235 5.95 16.35 6.11
CA GLN A 235 7.32 16.37 5.60
C GLN A 235 7.71 17.74 5.05
N ILE A 236 6.84 18.36 4.25
CA ILE A 236 7.11 19.71 3.72
C ILE A 236 7.28 20.69 4.89
N ALA A 237 6.49 20.57 5.96
CA ALA A 237 6.63 21.40 7.15
C ALA A 237 7.97 21.16 7.88
N LYS A 238 8.48 19.92 7.88
CA LYS A 238 9.72 19.53 8.53
C LYS A 238 10.97 19.96 7.75
N ASP A 239 10.99 19.69 6.45
CA ASP A 239 12.18 19.83 5.59
C ASP A 239 12.08 21.02 4.61
N GLY A 240 11.01 21.82 4.70
CA GLY A 240 10.77 22.98 3.85
C GLY A 240 10.42 22.63 2.39
N GLY A 241 10.10 21.37 2.10
CA GLY A 241 9.92 20.89 0.73
C GLY A 241 11.25 20.68 -0.02
N SER A 242 12.40 20.74 0.67
CA SER A 242 13.61 20.17 0.11
C SER A 242 13.51 18.64 0.21
N LEU A 243 13.55 17.96 -0.94
CA LEU A 243 13.69 16.50 -1.01
C LEU A 243 15.14 16.04 -1.07
N ASP A 244 16.07 16.99 -1.17
CA ASP A 244 17.53 16.81 -1.21
C ASP A 244 18.09 16.33 0.14
N ASN A 245 17.28 16.45 1.20
CA ASN A 245 17.57 15.75 2.43
C ASN A 245 17.14 14.30 2.31
N ARG A 246 18.11 13.41 2.56
CA ARG A 246 18.05 11.97 2.90
C ARG A 246 17.09 11.63 4.05
N SER A 247 16.00 12.37 4.24
CA SER A 247 15.10 12.39 5.40
C SER A 247 13.73 11.84 5.02
N LEU A 248 13.09 12.36 3.96
CA LEU A 248 11.81 11.84 3.50
C LEU A 248 12.00 10.52 2.77
N LEU A 249 12.90 10.51 1.78
CA LEU A 249 12.97 9.45 0.80
C LEU A 249 13.75 8.26 1.33
N SER A 250 14.87 8.49 2.02
CA SER A 250 15.51 7.46 2.84
C SER A 250 14.56 6.98 3.93
N GLY A 251 13.75 7.87 4.52
CA GLY A 251 12.72 7.51 5.49
C GLY A 251 11.65 6.57 4.91
N LEU A 252 11.09 6.92 3.75
CA LEU A 252 10.12 6.14 2.99
C LEU A 252 10.71 4.84 2.48
N ALA A 253 11.90 4.87 1.88
CA ALA A 253 12.59 3.70 1.35
C ALA A 253 13.01 2.74 2.46
N ARG A 254 13.47 3.25 3.60
CA ARG A 254 13.74 2.46 4.81
C ARG A 254 12.45 1.86 5.36
N GLN A 255 11.38 2.65 5.51
CA GLN A 255 10.11 2.14 6.01
C GLN A 255 9.49 1.10 5.08
N PHE A 256 9.60 1.33 3.77
CA PHE A 256 9.18 0.40 2.72
C PHE A 256 10.02 -0.88 2.76
N GLY A 257 11.33 -0.76 2.86
CA GLY A 257 12.27 -1.87 3.02
C GLY A 257 11.97 -2.69 4.28
N GLU A 258 11.76 -2.02 5.42
CA GLU A 258 11.44 -2.66 6.71
C GLU A 258 10.10 -3.41 6.60
N ALA A 259 9.09 -2.78 6.01
CA ALA A 259 7.76 -3.36 5.82
C ALA A 259 7.78 -4.57 4.89
N THR A 260 8.51 -4.48 3.77
CA THR A 260 8.57 -5.57 2.78
C THR A 260 9.62 -6.63 3.13
N GLY A 261 10.44 -6.41 4.16
CA GLY A 261 11.57 -7.28 4.51
C GLY A 261 12.77 -7.15 3.55
N ARG A 262 12.86 -6.03 2.82
CA ARG A 262 13.77 -5.75 1.70
C ARG A 262 14.72 -4.59 1.96
N ASP A 263 15.06 -4.34 3.23
CA ASP A 263 15.85 -3.20 3.72
C ASP A 263 17.17 -2.91 3.00
N GLY A 264 17.82 -3.92 2.42
CA GLY A 264 19.11 -3.76 1.75
C GLY A 264 19.00 -3.18 0.34
N ALA A 265 18.24 -3.85 -0.53
CA ALA A 265 18.27 -3.60 -1.97
C ALA A 265 17.70 -2.23 -2.36
N LEU A 266 16.58 -1.83 -1.77
CA LEU A 266 15.97 -0.54 -2.11
C LEU A 266 16.73 0.64 -1.49
N ARG A 267 17.30 0.46 -0.29
CA ARG A 267 18.11 1.49 0.36
C ARG A 267 19.38 1.77 -0.45
N GLU A 268 20.08 0.73 -0.91
CA GLU A 268 21.23 0.89 -1.82
C GLU A 268 20.83 1.55 -3.14
N ALA A 269 19.58 1.37 -3.59
CA ALA A 269 19.10 1.97 -4.83
C ALA A 269 18.66 3.44 -4.69
N ILE A 270 18.19 3.86 -3.50
CA ILE A 270 17.63 5.21 -3.27
C ILE A 270 18.57 6.14 -2.49
N ASP A 271 19.41 5.63 -1.58
CA ASP A 271 20.25 6.46 -0.69
C ASP A 271 21.65 6.79 -1.25
N ASP A 272 22.04 6.22 -2.38
CA ASP A 272 23.46 6.17 -2.81
C ASP A 272 23.89 7.31 -3.77
N HIS A 273 23.12 8.39 -3.84
CA HIS A 273 23.37 9.54 -4.74
C HIS A 273 24.50 10.48 -4.30
N SER A 274 25.14 10.22 -3.16
CA SER A 274 26.31 10.99 -2.71
C SER A 274 27.63 10.22 -2.91
N GLY A 275 28.04 10.07 -4.17
CA GLY A 275 29.40 9.64 -4.52
C GLY A 275 29.66 8.13 -4.55
N ALA A 276 28.64 7.29 -4.42
CA ALA A 276 28.76 5.88 -4.75
C ALA A 276 28.34 5.60 -6.21
N ALA A 277 28.65 4.40 -6.69
CA ALA A 277 28.28 4.02 -8.05
C ALA A 277 26.77 3.79 -8.14
N PRO A 278 26.10 4.24 -9.22
CA PRO A 278 24.68 3.97 -9.41
C PRO A 278 24.43 2.45 -9.38
N VAL A 279 23.25 2.05 -8.89
CA VAL A 279 22.84 0.64 -8.99
C VAL A 279 22.69 0.29 -10.47
N ILE A 280 23.62 -0.52 -10.95
CA ILE A 280 23.68 -0.97 -12.34
C ILE A 280 23.13 -2.38 -12.40
N LEU A 281 22.31 -2.66 -13.42
CA LEU A 281 21.86 -4.01 -13.72
C LEU A 281 23.07 -4.92 -13.99
N ARG A 282 23.21 -5.98 -13.20
CA ARG A 282 24.25 -7.00 -13.37
C ARG A 282 23.64 -8.33 -13.79
N ASP A 283 24.42 -9.14 -14.52
CA ASP A 283 23.96 -10.44 -15.02
C ASP A 283 23.70 -11.47 -13.90
N ASP A 284 24.34 -11.31 -12.74
CA ASP A 284 24.18 -12.17 -11.57
C ASP A 284 22.92 -11.85 -10.73
N MET A 285 22.29 -10.69 -10.96
CA MET A 285 21.03 -10.28 -10.33
C MET A 285 19.87 -11.07 -10.96
N THR A 286 19.62 -12.26 -10.43
CA THR A 286 18.57 -13.16 -10.92
C THR A 286 17.31 -13.13 -10.06
N GLU A 287 17.42 -12.62 -8.83
CA GLU A 287 16.31 -12.46 -7.91
C GLU A 287 15.43 -11.29 -8.40
N PRO A 288 14.11 -11.51 -8.61
CA PRO A 288 13.21 -10.49 -9.15
C PRO A 288 13.20 -9.16 -8.39
N HIS A 289 13.20 -9.17 -7.05
CA HIS A 289 13.15 -7.93 -6.28
C HIS A 289 14.48 -7.15 -6.39
N GLU A 290 15.63 -7.81 -6.23
CA GLU A 290 16.96 -7.23 -6.35
C GLU A 290 17.14 -6.62 -7.75
N ARG A 291 16.78 -7.37 -8.79
CA ARG A 291 16.86 -6.91 -10.19
C ARG A 291 15.86 -5.79 -10.47
N GLY A 292 14.68 -5.85 -9.87
CA GLY A 292 13.62 -4.85 -10.00
C GLY A 292 13.99 -3.51 -9.35
N ALA A 293 14.75 -3.53 -8.26
CA ALA A 293 15.20 -2.32 -7.55
C ALA A 293 15.97 -1.34 -8.46
N VAL A 294 16.66 -1.85 -9.50
CA VAL A 294 17.32 -1.03 -10.53
C VAL A 294 16.31 -0.11 -11.24
N LEU A 295 15.15 -0.64 -11.62
CA LEU A 295 14.10 0.13 -12.28
C LEU A 295 13.44 1.10 -11.29
N VAL A 296 13.22 0.67 -10.04
CA VAL A 296 12.65 1.54 -9.01
C VAL A 296 13.54 2.77 -8.80
N ALA A 297 14.85 2.57 -8.63
CA ALA A 297 15.81 3.67 -8.52
C ALA A 297 15.80 4.58 -9.74
N ALA A 298 15.87 4.04 -10.95
CA ALA A 298 15.87 4.86 -12.17
C ALA A 298 14.61 5.73 -12.30
N VAL A 299 13.43 5.21 -11.97
CA VAL A 299 12.17 5.96 -11.99
C VAL A 299 12.16 7.03 -10.89
N PHE A 300 12.71 6.71 -9.74
CA PHE A 300 12.77 7.62 -8.60
C PHE A 300 13.74 8.78 -8.82
N ASP A 301 14.91 8.51 -9.39
CA ASP A 301 15.90 9.51 -9.80
C ASP A 301 15.32 10.49 -10.80
N ALA A 302 14.56 9.97 -11.78
CA ALA A 302 13.84 10.79 -12.73
C ALA A 302 12.78 11.65 -12.05
N PHE A 303 12.03 11.10 -11.09
CA PHE A 303 11.05 11.85 -10.31
C PHE A 303 11.70 12.98 -9.51
N LEU A 304 12.81 12.70 -8.81
CA LEU A 304 13.56 13.69 -8.04
C LEU A 304 14.08 14.82 -8.92
N SER A 305 14.73 14.46 -10.02
CA SER A 305 15.21 15.43 -11.01
C SER A 305 14.06 16.32 -11.52
N ILE A 306 12.88 15.74 -11.78
CA ILE A 306 11.71 16.52 -12.21
C ILE A 306 11.20 17.41 -11.07
N TYR A 307 11.12 16.89 -9.85
CA TYR A 307 10.65 17.63 -8.69
C TYR A 307 11.51 18.85 -8.42
N GLU A 308 12.83 18.67 -8.29
CA GLU A 308 13.80 19.74 -8.02
C GLU A 308 13.71 20.84 -9.08
N ASN A 309 13.68 20.45 -10.36
CA ASN A 309 13.56 21.39 -11.46
C ASN A 309 12.24 22.17 -11.42
N ARG A 310 11.13 21.51 -11.06
CA ARG A 310 9.79 22.16 -11.01
C ARG A 310 9.57 22.99 -9.77
N THR A 311 10.22 22.68 -8.66
CA THR A 311 10.04 23.39 -7.38
C THR A 311 11.12 24.43 -7.12
N ALA A 312 12.18 24.50 -7.93
CA ALA A 312 13.30 25.44 -7.77
C ALA A 312 12.86 26.90 -7.54
N ASP A 313 11.90 27.41 -8.33
CA ASP A 313 11.37 28.76 -8.15
C ASP A 313 10.62 28.93 -6.82
N LEU A 314 9.83 27.93 -6.43
CA LEU A 314 9.04 27.93 -5.19
C LEU A 314 9.95 27.89 -3.95
N LEU A 315 10.97 27.01 -3.96
CA LEU A 315 11.96 26.92 -2.90
C LEU A 315 12.78 28.21 -2.78
N ARG A 316 13.15 28.83 -3.92
CA ARG A 316 13.82 30.13 -3.94
C ARG A 316 12.97 31.24 -3.31
N ILE A 317 11.68 31.30 -3.66
CA ILE A 317 10.74 32.27 -3.06
C ILE A 317 10.62 32.04 -1.56
N ALA A 318 10.60 30.78 -1.11
CA ALA A 318 10.57 30.42 0.30
C ALA A 318 11.89 30.67 1.04
N GLY A 319 12.96 31.11 0.35
CA GLY A 319 14.28 31.34 0.94
C GLY A 319 15.05 30.05 1.27
N ILE A 320 14.60 28.92 0.71
CA ILE A 320 15.19 27.60 0.90
C ILE A 320 16.23 27.41 -0.20
N ARG A 321 17.50 27.24 0.19
CA ARG A 321 18.59 27.02 -0.76
C ARG A 321 18.56 25.55 -1.21
N PRO A 322 18.72 25.26 -2.51
CA PRO A 322 19.08 23.91 -2.97
C PRO A 322 20.39 23.48 -2.28
N GLY A 323 20.51 22.21 -1.90
CA GLY A 323 21.77 21.63 -1.41
C GLY A 323 22.78 21.44 -2.53
#